data_AF-A0A2E2XCA0-F1
#
_entry.id   AF-A0A2E2XCA0-F1
#
_cell.length_a   1.000
_cell.length_b   1.000
_cell.length_c   1.000
_cell.angle_alpha   90.00
_cell.angle_beta   90.00
_cell.angle_gamma   90.00
#
_symmetry.space_group_name_H-M   'P 1'
#
loop_
_entity.id
_entity.type
_entity.pdbx_description
1 polymer ?
#
loop_
_entity_poly.entity_id
_entity_poly.type
_entity_poly.pdbx_seq_one_letter_code
_entity_poly.pdbx_strand_id
1 'polypeptide(L)' 'MMRSMLNMVQEDGNTVTVKPDHTKELIWQFNGGVEVVFACNILGHFEAGMYAKEKVASIAQVKEAPPKNHKHNH' A
#
# COMPACT_ATOMS: atom_id res chain seq x y z
N MET A 1 -11.36 -33.44 -12.46
CA MET A 1 -10.71 -32.61 -13.51
C MET A 1 -10.91 -31.15 -13.11
N MET A 2 -9.96 -30.26 -13.43
CA MET A 2 -9.73 -28.88 -12.92
C MET A 2 -8.95 -28.76 -11.60
N ARG A 3 -7.62 -28.86 -11.70
CA ARG A 3 -6.64 -28.54 -10.64
C ARG A 3 -5.55 -27.60 -11.17
N SER A 4 -5.94 -26.68 -12.06
CA SER A 4 -5.00 -26.06 -13.02
C SER A 4 -5.19 -24.56 -13.22
N MET A 5 -5.42 -23.78 -12.15
CA MET A 5 -5.35 -22.31 -12.19
C MET A 5 -4.69 -21.71 -10.93
N LEU A 6 -3.67 -22.39 -10.39
CA LEU A 6 -2.93 -21.94 -9.20
C LEU A 6 -1.88 -20.83 -9.49
N ASN A 7 -1.85 -20.27 -10.69
CA ASN A 7 -0.79 -19.34 -11.10
C ASN A 7 -1.28 -18.21 -12.03
N MET A 8 -2.52 -17.75 -11.84
CA MET A 8 -2.99 -16.53 -12.51
C MET A 8 -2.27 -15.33 -11.91
N VAL A 9 -1.31 -14.75 -12.65
CA VAL A 9 -0.74 -13.44 -12.32
C VAL A 9 -1.88 -12.43 -12.54
N GLN A 10 -2.45 -11.94 -11.45
CA GLN A 10 -3.35 -10.79 -11.52
C GLN A 10 -2.48 -9.53 -11.49
N GLU A 11 -2.34 -8.90 -12.66
CA GLU A 11 -1.74 -7.58 -12.84
C GLU A 11 -2.86 -6.53 -12.91
N ASP A 12 -3.75 -6.55 -11.92
CA ASP A 12 -4.56 -5.37 -11.60
C ASP A 12 -3.63 -4.33 -10.97
N GLY A 13 -3.78 -3.04 -11.32
CA GLY A 13 -2.86 -1.97 -10.85
C GLY A 13 -2.82 -1.79 -9.32
N ASN A 14 -3.63 -2.55 -8.59
CA ASN A 14 -3.72 -2.62 -7.14
C ASN A 14 -3.31 -4.00 -6.56
N THR A 15 -2.71 -4.89 -7.35
CA THR A 15 -2.22 -6.19 -6.88
C THR A 15 -0.86 -6.52 -7.50
N VAL A 16 -0.03 -7.21 -6.74
CA VAL A 16 1.24 -7.76 -7.25
C VAL A 16 1.41 -9.18 -6.74
N THR A 17 1.82 -10.10 -7.61
CA THR A 17 2.16 -11.47 -7.21
C THR A 17 3.61 -11.55 -6.77
N VAL A 18 3.87 -11.94 -5.52
CA VAL A 18 5.23 -12.11 -4.94
C VAL A 18 5.52 -13.59 -4.72
N LYS A 19 6.66 -14.07 -5.20
CA LYS A 19 7.11 -15.45 -4.96
C LYS A 19 7.65 -15.59 -3.52
N PRO A 20 7.65 -16.80 -2.93
CA PRO A 20 8.36 -17.06 -1.68
C PRO A 20 9.80 -16.53 -1.74
N ASP A 21 10.28 -15.95 -0.64
CA ASP A 21 11.63 -15.37 -0.48
C ASP A 21 11.97 -14.21 -1.44
N HIS A 22 10.98 -13.64 -2.13
CA HIS A 22 11.16 -12.46 -2.98
C HIS A 22 10.50 -11.23 -2.37
N THR A 23 11.01 -10.06 -2.73
CA THR A 23 10.41 -8.77 -2.39
C THR A 23 10.04 -8.04 -3.69
N LYS A 24 8.89 -7.37 -3.70
CA LYS A 24 8.46 -6.45 -4.75
C LYS A 24 7.92 -5.17 -4.13
N GLU A 25 7.88 -4.10 -4.91
CA GLU A 25 7.37 -2.79 -4.49
C GLU A 25 6.13 -2.41 -5.30
N LEU A 26 5.17 -1.75 -4.64
CA LEU A 26 3.96 -1.22 -5.25
C LEU A 26 3.70 0.16 -4.65
N ILE A 27 3.57 1.18 -5.51
CA ILE A 27 3.43 2.58 -5.12
C ILE A 27 2.03 3.06 -5.50
N TRP A 28 1.29 3.56 -4.51
CA TRP A 28 -0.01 4.20 -4.71
C TRP A 28 -0.01 5.62 -4.16
N GLN A 29 -0.70 6.51 -4.87
CA GLN A 29 -0.95 7.88 -4.42
C GLN A 29 -2.42 8.01 -4.03
N PHE A 30 -2.65 8.53 -2.83
CA PHE A 30 -3.99 8.79 -2.30
C PHE A 30 -4.13 10.27 -1.98
N ASN A 31 -5.33 10.82 -2.14
CA ASN A 31 -5.66 12.18 -1.69
C ASN A 31 -5.83 12.28 -0.15
N GLY A 32 -5.78 11.14 0.54
CA GLY A 32 -5.86 10.99 1.99
C GLY A 32 -7.27 11.07 2.57
N GLY A 33 -7.37 10.99 3.89
CA GLY A 33 -8.65 10.90 4.63
C GLY A 33 -9.33 9.54 4.50
N VAL A 34 -8.58 8.48 4.19
CA VAL A 34 -9.11 7.14 3.90
C VAL A 34 -8.37 6.07 4.71
N GLU A 35 -9.05 4.96 4.99
CA GLU A 35 -8.41 3.72 5.47
C GLU A 35 -8.14 2.81 4.26
N VAL A 36 -6.91 2.31 4.17
CA VAL A 36 -6.46 1.38 3.13
C VAL A 36 -6.21 0.03 3.77
N VAL A 37 -6.71 -1.04 3.13
CA VAL A 37 -6.48 -2.41 3.55
C VAL A 37 -5.56 -3.08 2.54
N PHE A 38 -4.40 -3.53 3.00
CA PHE A 38 -3.49 -4.38 2.24
C PHE A 38 -3.80 -5.82 2.60
N ALA A 39 -4.14 -6.66 1.62
CA ALA A 39 -4.60 -8.03 1.87
C ALA A 39 -4.03 -9.01 0.84
N CYS A 40 -3.91 -10.28 1.24
CA CYS A 40 -3.66 -11.36 0.30
C CYS A 40 -4.97 -11.88 -0.30
N ASN A 41 -5.06 -11.89 -1.62
CA ASN A 41 -6.23 -12.39 -2.35
C ASN A 41 -6.21 -13.92 -2.55
N ILE A 42 -5.27 -14.63 -1.94
CA ILE A 42 -5.26 -16.10 -1.93
C ILE A 42 -6.33 -16.60 -0.95
N LEU A 43 -7.16 -17.53 -1.39
CA LEU A 43 -8.25 -18.10 -0.59
C LEU A 43 -7.76 -18.53 0.81
N GLY A 44 -8.43 -18.04 1.85
CA GLY A 44 -8.12 -18.35 3.25
C GLY A 44 -7.00 -17.54 3.88
N HIS A 45 -6.18 -16.82 3.10
CA HIS A 45 -5.05 -16.06 3.65
C HIS A 45 -5.53 -14.82 4.41
N PHE A 46 -6.54 -14.12 3.91
CA PHE A 46 -7.11 -12.96 4.59
C PHE A 46 -7.70 -13.37 5.96
N GLU A 47 -8.49 -14.44 5.97
CA GLU A 47 -9.11 -14.99 7.19
C GLU A 47 -8.08 -15.52 8.17
N ALA A 48 -6.95 -16.03 7.68
CA ALA A 48 -5.80 -16.42 8.49
C ALA A 48 -4.99 -15.22 9.04
N GLY A 49 -5.36 -13.98 8.71
CA GLY A 49 -4.76 -12.77 9.23
C GLY A 49 -3.72 -12.11 8.32
N MET A 50 -3.61 -12.52 7.06
CA MET A 50 -2.68 -11.92 6.09
C MET A 50 -3.24 -10.61 5.52
N TYR A 51 -3.42 -9.61 6.39
CA TYR A 51 -3.83 -8.27 6.03
C TYR A 51 -3.23 -7.21 6.99
N ALA A 52 -3.16 -5.97 6.52
CA ALA A 52 -2.83 -4.79 7.30
C ALA A 52 -3.80 -3.66 6.98
N LYS A 53 -4.03 -2.75 7.94
CA LYS A 53 -4.89 -1.58 7.78
C LYS A 53 -4.10 -0.32 8.08
N GLU A 54 -4.11 0.63 7.15
CA GLU A 54 -3.40 1.89 7.29
C GLU A 54 -4.33 3.07 7.08
N LYS A 55 -4.25 4.06 7.99
CA LYS A 55 -4.98 5.32 7.82
C LYS A 55 -4.10 6.29 7.05
N VAL A 56 -4.54 6.67 5.85
CA VAL A 56 -3.87 7.71 5.07
C VAL A 56 -4.41 9.06 5.51
N ALA A 57 -3.57 9.86 6.17
CA ALA A 57 -3.94 11.21 6.58
C ALA A 57 -4.28 12.09 5.37
N SER A 58 -5.22 13.01 5.51
CA SER A 58 -5.51 13.96 4.44
C SER A 58 -4.41 15.02 4.36
N ILE A 59 -4.13 15.48 3.13
CA ILE A 59 -3.16 16.55 2.89
C ILE A 59 -3.50 17.86 3.63
N ALA A 60 -4.78 18.09 3.94
CA ALA A 60 -5.23 19.24 4.74
C ALA A 60 -4.78 19.19 6.21
N GLN A 61 -4.34 18.02 6.71
CA GLN A 61 -3.90 17.84 8.10
C GLN A 61 -2.39 17.97 8.29
N VAL A 62 -1.61 18.10 7.20
CA VAL A 62 -0.19 18.45 7.30
C VAL A 62 -0.09 19.94 7.58
N LYS A 63 -0.19 20.31 8.86
CA LYS A 63 0.08 21.68 9.32
C LYS A 63 1.50 22.04 8.89
N GLU A 64 1.65 23.11 8.12
CA GLU A 64 2.95 23.60 7.66
C GLU A 64 3.92 23.69 8.84
N ALA A 65 5.10 23.07 8.69
CA ALA A 65 6.19 23.31 9.62
C ALA A 65 6.55 24.80 9.55
N PRO A 66 6.82 25.48 10.70
CA PRO A 66 7.13 26.90 10.70
C PRO A 66 8.28 27.20 9.73
N PRO A 67 8.21 28.27 8.91
CA PRO A 67 9.29 28.62 8.02
C PRO A 67 10.56 28.84 8.84
N LYS A 68 11.59 28.02 8.60
CA LYS A 68 12.92 28.22 9.16
C LYS A 68 13.46 29.51 8.54
N ASN A 69 13.40 30.59 9.29
CA ASN A 69 13.87 31.90 8.89
C ASN A 69 15.41 31.86 8.78
N HIS A 70 15.92 31.41 7.63
CA HIS A 70 17.35 31.44 7.36
C HIS A 70 17.73 32.87 6.98
N LYS A 71 18.17 33.64 7.98
CA LYS A 71 18.77 34.95 7.75
C LYS A 71 20.04 34.74 6.92
N HIS A 72 20.00 35.13 5.65
CA HIS A 72 21.20 35.34 4.87
C HIS A 72 21.76 36.71 5.29
N ASN A 73 22.92 36.71 5.95
CA ASN A 73 23.65 37.93 6.20
C ASN A 73 24.38 38.31 4.90
N HIS A 74 24.22 39.55 4.46
CA HIS A 74 24.82 40.11 3.25
C HIS A 74 26.26 40.55 3.52
#